data_AF-A0A7W0I1X7-F1
#
_entry.id   AF-A0A7W0I1X7-F1
#
_cell.length_a   1.000
_cell.length_b   1.000
_cell.length_c   1.000
_cell.angle_alpha   90.00
_cell.angle_beta   90.00
_cell.angle_gamma   90.00
#
_symmetry.space_group_name_H-M   'P 1'
#
loop_
_entity.id
_entity.type
_entity.pdbx_description
1 polymer ?
#
loop_
_entity_poly.entity_id
_entity_poly.type
_entity_poly.pdbx_seq_one_letter_code
_entity_poly.pdbx_strand_id
1 'polypeptide(L)' 'MKLSGNTILITGGGSGIGLAFAERFIKAGNTVIVCGRRESVLQDAFG' A
#
# COMPACT_ATOMS: atom_id res chain seq x y z
N MET A 1 19.00 -5.81 5.33
CA MET A 1 17.55 -6.13 5.21
C MET A 1 17.19 -6.33 3.75
N LYS A 2 16.29 -7.26 3.42
CA LYS A 2 15.77 -7.45 2.06
C LYS A 2 14.57 -6.52 1.84
N LEU A 3 14.71 -5.53 0.96
CA LEU A 3 13.73 -4.45 0.80
C LEU A 3 12.87 -4.55 -0.48
N SER A 4 13.06 -5.61 -1.27
CA SER A 4 12.36 -5.87 -2.53
C SER A 4 11.94 -7.33 -2.65
N GLY A 5 10.99 -7.62 -3.55
CA GLY A 5 10.52 -8.99 -3.80
C GLY A 5 9.81 -9.63 -2.61
N ASN A 6 9.21 -8.84 -1.73
CA ASN A 6 8.38 -9.30 -0.62
C ASN A 6 6.90 -9.04 -0.92
N THR A 7 6.01 -9.71 -0.17
CA THR A 7 4.58 -9.38 -0.08
C THR A 7 4.32 -8.66 1.24
N ILE A 8 3.70 -7.48 1.19
CA ILE A 8 3.53 -6.59 2.34
C ILE A 8 2.05 -6.26 2.52
N LEU A 9 1.51 -6.45 3.72
CA LEU A 9 0.18 -5.96 4.10
C LEU A 9 0.31 -4.59 4.80
N ILE A 10 -0.39 -3.58 4.28
CA ILE A 10 -0.49 -2.25 4.87
C ILE A 10 -1.94 -1.98 5.26
N THR A 11 -2.17 -1.86 6.58
CA THR A 11 -3.46 -1.41 7.10
C THR A 11 -3.56 0.11 7.03
N GLY A 12 -4.75 0.65 6.77
CA GLY A 12 -4.94 2.09 6.63
C GLY A 12 -4.22 2.72 5.44
N GLY A 13 -3.86 1.92 4.42
CA GLY A 13 -3.05 2.37 3.29
C GLY A 13 -3.78 3.18 2.22
N GLY A 14 -5.06 3.51 2.41
CA GLY A 14 -5.84 4.30 1.43
C GLY A 14 -5.59 5.81 1.49
N SER A 15 -4.83 6.32 2.47
CA SER A 15 -4.52 7.75 2.57
C SER A 15 -3.29 8.02 3.45
N GLY A 16 -2.76 9.25 3.42
CA GLY A 16 -1.74 9.73 4.35
C GLY A 16 -0.48 8.86 4.35
N ILE A 17 0.05 8.57 5.54
CA ILE A 17 1.31 7.82 5.72
C ILE A 17 1.20 6.39 5.16
N GLY A 18 0.06 5.73 5.34
CA GLY A 18 -0.14 4.37 4.84
C GLY A 18 -0.06 4.31 3.31
N LEU A 19 -0.65 5.28 2.62
CA LEU A 19 -0.58 5.40 1.16
C LEU A 19 0.85 5.69 0.69
N ALA A 20 1.54 6.64 1.33
CA ALA A 20 2.92 6.96 1.02
C ALA A 20 3.85 5.73 1.15
N PHE A 21 3.63 4.90 2.17
CA PHE A 21 4.37 3.64 2.30
C PHE A 21 4.00 2.62 1.21
N ALA A 22 2.72 2.46 0.91
CA ALA A 22 2.28 1.56 -0.15
C ALA A 22 2.98 1.90 -1.48
N GLU A 23 2.94 3.16 -1.89
CA GLU A 23 3.62 3.62 -3.10
C GLU A 23 5.13 3.39 -3.05
N ARG A 24 5.77 3.68 -1.91
CA ARG A 24 7.22 3.51 -1.75
C ARG A 24 7.65 2.05 -1.87
N PHE A 25 6.86 1.12 -1.35
CA PHE A 25 7.16 -0.31 -1.41
C PHE A 25 6.82 -0.92 -2.76
N ILE A 26 5.77 -0.46 -3.43
CA ILE A 26 5.49 -0.80 -4.84
C ILE A 26 6.67 -0.38 -5.72
N LYS A 27 7.13 0.88 -5.59
CA LYS A 27 8.30 1.40 -6.32
C LYS A 27 9.59 0.63 -6.02
N ALA A 28 9.69 -0.02 -4.86
CA ALA A 28 10.81 -0.88 -4.50
C ALA A 28 10.71 -2.32 -5.06
N GLY A 29 9.68 -2.64 -5.85
CA GLY A 29 9.49 -3.97 -6.44
C GLY A 29 8.92 -4.98 -5.45
N ASN A 30 8.00 -4.54 -4.57
CA ASN A 30 7.25 -5.43 -3.68
C ASN A 30 5.79 -5.56 -4.16
N THR A 31 5.17 -6.68 -3.83
CA THR A 31 3.71 -6.84 -3.91
C THR A 31 3.11 -6.23 -2.65
N VAL A 32 2.25 -5.23 -2.80
CA VAL A 32 1.62 -4.55 -1.66
C VAL A 32 0.13 -4.83 -1.66
N ILE A 33 -0.38 -5.31 -0.52
CA ILE A 33 -1.80 -5.49 -0.24
C ILE A 33 -2.21 -4.37 0.72
N VAL A 34 -3.20 -3.58 0.33
CA VAL A 34 -3.73 -2.51 1.18
C VAL A 34 -5.11 -2.88 1.68
N CYS A 35 -5.37 -2.62 2.97
CA CYS A 35 -6.72 -2.75 3.53
C CYS A 35 -7.18 -1.48 4.24
N GLY A 36 -8.50 -1.25 4.20
CA GLY A 36 -9.15 -0.09 4.79
C GLY A 36 -10.65 -0.32 4.95
N ARG A 37 -11.31 0.54 5.73
CA ARG A 37 -12.74 0.40 6.07
C ARG A 37 -13.68 0.91 4.98
N ARG A 38 -13.22 1.86 4.16
CA ARG A 38 -14.04 2.58 3.18
C ARG A 38 -13.55 2.21 1.79
N GLU A 39 -14.39 1.55 1.03
CA GLU A 39 -14.07 1.13 -0.34
C GLU A 39 -13.75 2.34 -1.23
N SER A 40 -14.54 3.41 -1.16
CA SER A 40 -14.32 4.61 -1.97
C SER A 40 -12.91 5.18 -1.83
N VAL A 41 -12.35 5.19 -0.61
CA VAL A 41 -10.98 5.69 -0.38
C VAL A 41 -9.92 4.73 -0.93
N LEU A 42 -10.19 3.43 -0.96
CA LEU A 42 -9.28 2.47 -1.59
C LEU A 42 -9.31 2.59 -3.12
N GLN A 43 -10.50 2.82 -3.69
CA GLN A 43 -10.68 3.07 -5.11
C GLN A 43 -10.06 4.41 -5.54
N ASP A 44 -10.23 5.48 -4.76
CA ASP A 44 -9.58 6.77 -5.07
C ASP A 44 -8.04 6.66 -5.06
N ALA A 45 -7.47 5.76 -4.26
CA ALA A 45 -6.03 5.59 -4.11
C ALA A 45 -5.41 4.61 -5.12
N PHE A 46 -6.13 3.55 -5.52
CA PHE A 46 -5.58 2.43 -6.31
C PHE A 46 -6.51 1.88 -7.40
N GLY A 47 -7.69 2.47 -7.57
CA GLY A 47 -8.66 2.11 -8.62
C GLY A 47 -8.30 2.63 -10.01
#